data_AF-A0A841WGS2-F1
#
_entry.id   AF-A0A841WGS2-F1
#
_cell.length_a   1.000
_cell.length_b   1.000
_cell.length_c   1.000
_cell.angle_alpha   90.00
_cell.angle_beta   90.00
_cell.angle_gamma   90.00
#
_symmetry.space_group_name_H-M   'P 1'
#
loop_
_entity.id
_entity.type
_entity.pdbx_description
1 polymer ?
#
loop_
_entity_poly.entity_id
_entity_poly.type
_entity_poly.pdbx_seq_one_letter_code
_entity_poly.pdbx_strand_id
1 'polypeptide(L)'
;MAARIKMTSLLPRNLSVVIRPLQYRDLDGVERITQESFAALTPKGANFAISQMQWLRRWYGLLKFLSWFPNPLQYRLCAYVAEQGRMLLGMIQVSPFNRTRSTWRIDRVLLEGGADKQGIGSQLLRHCFESILEARTWLLEVNINDIEALALYRQNGFQRLAEMTYWEIEPELLVELAQAEPDLPNLLPVSNADAQLLYQLDTASMPPLVRQVFDRNTRDFKTSLFGALMDAVKQWVTKTEVVSGYVFEPQRKAAIGYFQVQLDRKGEVPHVATLTVHPAYTWLYPELLSQLARIAQDFPQQGLQLASSDYQAEREEYLERIGAKRVEHTLIMSRSVWHKLRESKFVSLEGIQWTDMLQGLQPARKPIPGGMSWIQPGKSPSPDRPQPSKSEPINFSVKNNNMEASPISESADAQQEK
;
A
#
# COMPACT_ATOMS: atom_id res chain seq x y z
N MET A 1 -1.89 71.61 15.60
CA MET A 1 -2.46 71.06 14.35
C MET A 1 -1.51 70.03 13.78
N ALA A 2 -1.84 68.74 13.86
CA ALA A 2 -1.27 67.68 13.03
C ALA A 2 -2.17 66.43 13.20
N ALA A 3 -3.11 66.25 12.27
CA ALA A 3 -3.98 65.09 12.23
C ALA A 3 -3.15 63.87 11.77
N ARG A 4 -2.92 62.90 12.67
CA ARG A 4 -2.40 61.59 12.29
C ARG A 4 -3.53 60.81 11.61
N ILE A 5 -3.50 60.81 10.28
CA ILE A 5 -4.30 59.95 9.43
C ILE A 5 -3.94 58.50 9.77
N LYS A 6 -4.85 57.79 10.43
CA LYS A 6 -4.85 56.32 10.48
C LYS A 6 -5.06 55.83 9.05
N MET A 7 -3.99 55.39 8.39
CA MET A 7 -4.11 54.55 7.20
C MET A 7 -4.64 53.19 7.66
N THR A 8 -5.97 53.06 7.68
CA THR A 8 -6.62 51.75 7.62
C THR A 8 -6.22 51.12 6.30
N SER A 9 -5.32 50.14 6.38
CA SER A 9 -5.03 49.16 5.33
C SER A 9 -6.34 48.59 4.79
N LEU A 10 -6.75 49.07 3.61
CA LEU A 10 -7.83 48.51 2.82
C LEU A 10 -7.25 47.41 1.92
N LEU A 11 -6.74 46.33 2.54
CA LEU A 11 -6.59 45.07 1.82
C LEU A 11 -7.97 44.39 1.78
N PRO A 12 -8.47 43.94 0.62
CA PRO A 12 -9.76 43.28 0.53
C PRO A 12 -9.77 42.01 1.39
N ARG A 13 -10.56 42.04 2.46
CA ARG A 13 -10.68 40.97 3.47
C ARG A 13 -11.46 39.73 3.00
N ASN A 14 -11.71 39.58 1.71
CA ASN A 14 -12.57 38.52 1.14
C ASN A 14 -12.04 38.02 -0.21
N LEU A 15 -10.81 37.52 -0.24
CA LEU A 15 -10.41 36.58 -1.29
C LEU A 15 -10.66 35.19 -0.73
N SER A 16 -11.66 34.48 -1.25
CA SER A 16 -11.88 33.08 -0.89
C SER A 16 -10.70 32.24 -1.37
N VAL A 17 -10.30 31.25 -0.57
CA VAL A 17 -9.28 30.29 -0.98
C VAL A 17 -9.87 29.43 -2.09
N VAL A 18 -9.21 29.41 -3.23
CA VAL A 18 -9.60 28.60 -4.39
C VAL A 18 -8.62 27.45 -4.52
N ILE A 19 -9.15 26.22 -4.56
CA ILE A 19 -8.36 25.02 -4.79
C ILE A 19 -8.49 24.61 -6.25
N ARG A 20 -7.36 24.41 -6.91
CA ARG A 20 -7.31 24.01 -8.33
C ARG A 20 -6.16 23.04 -8.60
N PRO A 21 -6.20 22.29 -9.72
CA PRO A 21 -5.07 21.44 -10.13
C PRO A 21 -3.79 22.26 -10.34
N LEU A 22 -2.65 21.65 -10.03
CA LEU A 22 -1.30 22.21 -10.21
C LEU A 22 -1.05 22.56 -11.69
N GLN A 23 -0.62 23.79 -11.95
CA GLN A 23 -0.24 24.28 -13.27
C GLN A 23 1.26 24.56 -13.34
N TYR A 24 1.82 24.58 -14.55
CA TYR A 24 3.25 24.86 -14.76
C TYR A 24 3.72 26.16 -14.11
N ARG A 25 2.88 27.21 -14.16
CA ARG A 25 3.17 28.53 -13.56
C ARG A 25 3.36 28.48 -12.03
N ASP A 26 2.85 27.45 -11.38
CA ASP A 26 2.89 27.33 -9.93
C ASP A 26 4.19 26.67 -9.46
N LEU A 27 4.95 26.04 -10.36
CA LEU A 27 6.16 25.28 -10.00
C LEU A 27 7.19 26.15 -9.28
N ASP A 28 7.39 27.39 -9.72
CA ASP A 28 8.33 28.31 -9.07
C ASP A 28 7.84 28.71 -7.65
N GLY A 29 6.52 28.87 -7.48
CA GLY A 29 5.91 29.14 -6.17
C GLY A 29 6.00 27.95 -5.22
N VAL A 30 5.77 26.73 -5.73
CA VAL A 30 5.89 25.51 -4.94
C VAL A 30 7.34 25.29 -4.55
N GLU A 31 8.31 25.54 -5.43
CA GLU A 31 9.74 25.45 -5.11
C GLU A 31 10.11 26.38 -3.95
N ARG A 32 9.60 27.63 -3.96
CA ARG A 32 9.76 28.57 -2.84
C ARG A 32 9.18 28.04 -1.52
N ILE A 33 7.93 27.60 -1.53
CA ILE A 33 7.28 27.03 -0.33
C ILE A 33 8.04 25.78 0.15
N THR A 34 8.56 24.98 -0.78
CA THR A 34 9.32 23.78 -0.44
C THR A 34 10.65 24.16 0.22
N GLN A 35 11.38 25.13 -0.34
CA GLN A 35 12.61 25.68 0.25
C GLN A 35 12.39 26.25 1.66
N GLU A 36 11.28 26.95 1.88
CA GLU A 36 10.90 27.48 3.20
C GLU A 36 10.47 26.37 4.18
N SER A 37 9.79 25.32 3.68
CA SER A 37 9.39 24.15 4.48
C SER A 37 10.59 23.23 4.82
N PHE A 38 11.66 23.25 4.01
CA PHE A 38 12.88 22.46 4.24
C PHE A 38 13.69 22.92 5.45
N ALA A 39 13.43 24.12 6.00
CA ALA A 39 14.00 24.51 7.29
C ALA A 39 13.47 23.67 8.47
N ALA A 40 12.40 22.87 8.27
CA ALA A 40 11.74 22.07 9.31
C ALA A 40 11.75 20.55 9.06
N LEU A 41 12.34 20.05 7.97
CA LEU A 41 12.36 18.61 7.63
C LEU A 41 13.77 18.09 7.36
N THR A 42 13.99 16.83 7.74
CA THR A 42 15.26 16.08 7.65
C THR A 42 15.85 16.04 6.22
N PRO A 43 17.20 16.00 6.08
CA PRO A 43 17.91 16.19 4.82
C PRO A 43 17.62 15.14 3.73
N LYS A 44 17.12 13.95 4.08
CA LYS A 44 16.84 12.86 3.12
C LYS A 44 15.51 13.05 2.37
N GLY A 45 14.46 13.50 3.06
CA GLY A 45 13.19 13.91 2.44
C GLY A 45 13.36 15.14 1.54
N ALA A 46 14.36 15.98 1.83
CA ALA A 46 14.76 17.11 1.00
C ALA A 46 15.43 16.70 -0.31
N ASN A 47 16.40 15.78 -0.28
CA ASN A 47 17.10 15.37 -1.49
C ASN A 47 16.22 14.59 -2.48
N PHE A 48 15.31 13.73 -2.00
CA PHE A 48 14.34 13.03 -2.87
C PHE A 48 13.31 14.00 -3.47
N ALA A 49 12.87 14.98 -2.68
CA ALA A 49 11.95 16.01 -3.15
C ALA A 49 12.56 16.96 -4.17
N ILE A 50 13.79 17.42 -3.93
CA ILE A 50 14.51 18.34 -4.82
C ILE A 50 14.82 17.64 -6.14
N SER A 51 15.27 16.38 -6.10
CA SER A 51 15.52 15.59 -7.32
C SER A 51 14.23 15.28 -8.10
N GLN A 52 13.14 14.95 -7.42
CA GLN A 52 11.83 14.82 -8.06
C GLN A 52 11.32 16.14 -8.63
N MET A 53 11.48 17.25 -7.93
CA MET A 53 11.03 18.58 -8.39
C MET A 53 11.80 19.04 -9.64
N GLN A 54 13.12 18.80 -9.68
CA GLN A 54 13.95 19.07 -10.85
C GLN A 54 13.60 18.17 -12.05
N TRP A 55 13.32 16.89 -11.80
CA TRP A 55 12.85 15.97 -12.82
C TRP A 55 11.47 16.36 -13.35
N LEU A 56 10.54 16.69 -12.44
CA LEU A 56 9.20 17.18 -12.78
C LEU A 56 9.30 18.46 -13.61
N ARG A 57 10.14 19.44 -13.24
CA ARG A 57 10.34 20.67 -14.02
C ARG A 57 10.81 20.37 -15.44
N ARG A 58 11.76 19.44 -15.59
CA ARG A 58 12.33 19.07 -16.89
C ARG A 58 11.36 18.30 -17.78
N TRP A 59 10.45 17.52 -17.18
CA TRP A 59 9.55 16.63 -17.90
C TRP A 59 8.06 17.01 -17.81
N TYR A 60 7.70 18.10 -17.14
CA TYR A 60 6.31 18.48 -16.88
C TYR A 60 5.48 18.59 -18.16
N GLY A 61 6.03 19.24 -19.20
CA GLY A 61 5.33 19.37 -20.48
C GLY A 61 5.02 18.01 -21.13
N LEU A 62 5.99 17.09 -21.08
CA LEU A 62 5.86 15.74 -21.63
C LEU A 62 4.92 14.87 -20.78
N LEU A 63 5.03 14.96 -19.46
CA LEU A 63 4.15 14.25 -18.52
C LEU A 63 2.70 14.73 -18.58
N LYS A 64 2.48 16.04 -18.75
CA LYS A 64 1.14 16.62 -18.91
C LYS A 64 0.52 16.27 -20.26
N PHE A 65 1.32 16.17 -21.32
CA PHE A 65 0.85 15.64 -22.59
C PHE A 65 0.49 14.14 -22.47
N LEU A 66 1.31 13.36 -21.78
CA LEU A 66 1.04 11.93 -21.55
C LEU A 66 -0.15 11.68 -20.61
N SER A 67 -0.49 12.62 -19.73
CA SER A 67 -1.69 12.52 -18.88
C SER A 67 -3.00 12.83 -19.60
N TRP A 68 -2.95 13.40 -20.82
CA TRP A 68 -4.12 13.54 -21.70
C TRP A 68 -4.53 12.24 -22.38
N PHE A 69 -3.64 11.25 -22.42
CA PHE A 69 -3.96 9.90 -22.86
C PHE A 69 -4.26 9.01 -21.65
N PRO A 70 -5.17 8.02 -21.77
CA PRO A 70 -5.43 7.05 -20.70
C PRO A 70 -4.18 6.20 -20.44
N ASN A 71 -3.29 6.72 -19.60
CA ASN A 71 -1.97 6.19 -19.30
C ASN A 71 -1.82 6.14 -17.76
N PRO A 72 -1.16 5.13 -17.17
CA PRO A 72 -0.84 5.07 -15.74
C PRO A 72 -0.20 6.34 -15.16
N LEU A 73 0.38 7.21 -15.99
CA LEU A 73 0.92 8.51 -15.60
C LEU A 73 -0.13 9.57 -15.23
N GLN A 74 -1.39 9.39 -15.62
CA GLN A 74 -2.47 10.36 -15.35
C GLN A 74 -2.63 10.64 -13.85
N TYR A 75 -2.40 9.63 -13.01
CA TYR A 75 -2.57 9.71 -11.55
C TYR A 75 -1.26 9.92 -10.78
N ARG A 76 -0.10 9.88 -11.46
CA ARG A 76 1.20 10.16 -10.82
C ARG A 76 1.39 11.64 -10.47
N LEU A 77 0.54 12.52 -11.02
CA LEU A 77 0.60 13.99 -10.85
C LEU A 77 -0.70 14.58 -10.31
N CYS A 78 -1.46 13.83 -9.49
CA CYS A 78 -2.61 14.39 -8.79
C CYS A 78 -2.14 15.35 -7.70
N ALA A 79 -1.86 16.59 -8.11
CA ALA A 79 -1.46 17.67 -7.23
C ALA A 79 -2.47 18.82 -7.31
N TYR A 80 -2.86 19.34 -6.15
CA TYR A 80 -3.78 20.46 -6.00
C TYR A 80 -3.09 21.59 -5.26
N VAL A 81 -3.46 22.80 -5.60
CA VAL A 81 -2.89 24.03 -5.10
C VAL A 81 -4.00 24.88 -4.49
N ALA A 82 -3.73 25.47 -3.32
CA ALA A 82 -4.56 26.51 -2.71
C ALA A 82 -4.01 27.88 -3.10
N GLU A 83 -4.87 28.71 -3.70
CA GLU A 83 -4.55 30.07 -4.13
C GLU A 83 -5.51 31.08 -3.47
N GLN A 84 -4.98 32.20 -2.99
CA GLN A 84 -5.75 33.35 -2.55
C GLN A 84 -5.21 34.60 -3.22
N GLY A 85 -6.02 35.25 -4.06
CA GLY A 85 -5.62 36.50 -4.74
C GLY A 85 -4.33 36.41 -5.56
N ARG A 86 -4.10 35.30 -6.29
CA ARG A 86 -2.86 35.00 -7.05
C ARG A 86 -1.64 34.66 -6.21
N MET A 87 -1.78 34.58 -4.90
CA MET A 87 -0.75 34.08 -4.00
C MET A 87 -0.94 32.60 -3.73
N LEU A 88 0.14 31.84 -3.85
CA LEU A 88 0.18 30.41 -3.57
C LEU A 88 0.28 30.20 -2.07
N LEU A 89 -0.76 29.62 -1.46
CA LEU A 89 -0.81 29.39 -0.01
C LEU A 89 -0.37 27.98 0.38
N GLY A 90 -0.51 27.02 -0.53
CA GLY A 90 -0.13 25.64 -0.27
C GLY A 90 -0.38 24.70 -1.43
N MET A 91 0.11 23.48 -1.28
CA MET A 91 -0.02 22.38 -2.24
C MET A 91 -0.26 21.07 -1.50
N ILE A 92 -1.08 20.21 -2.08
CA ILE A 92 -1.20 18.80 -1.68
C ILE A 92 -0.91 17.91 -2.89
N GLN A 93 -0.13 16.86 -2.69
CA GLN A 93 0.12 15.83 -3.68
C GLN A 93 -0.40 14.49 -3.17
N VAL A 94 -1.14 13.80 -4.04
CA VAL A 94 -1.73 12.51 -3.74
C VAL A 94 -1.49 11.54 -4.89
N SER A 95 -1.47 10.24 -4.59
CA SER A 95 -1.29 9.18 -5.58
C SER A 95 -2.08 7.92 -5.21
N PRO A 96 -2.49 7.10 -6.18
CA PRO A 96 -3.10 5.80 -5.88
C PRO A 96 -2.06 4.86 -5.26
N PHE A 97 -2.42 4.23 -4.15
CA PHE A 97 -1.57 3.28 -3.44
C PHE A 97 -1.68 1.86 -4.02
N ASN A 98 -2.87 1.50 -4.51
CA ASN A 98 -3.13 0.21 -5.15
C ASN A 98 -3.69 0.39 -6.56
N ARG A 99 -3.61 -0.67 -7.38
CA ARG A 99 -4.00 -0.65 -8.80
C ARG A 99 -5.51 -0.58 -8.99
N THR A 100 -6.30 -1.03 -8.01
CA THR A 100 -7.76 -0.85 -7.98
C THR A 100 -8.16 0.59 -7.67
N ARG A 101 -7.23 1.44 -7.20
CA ARG A 101 -7.45 2.84 -6.83
C ARG A 101 -8.47 3.02 -5.70
N SER A 102 -8.69 1.99 -4.90
CA SER A 102 -9.53 2.06 -3.70
C SER A 102 -8.79 2.70 -2.52
N THR A 103 -7.46 2.59 -2.49
CA THR A 103 -6.62 3.22 -1.47
C THR A 103 -5.73 4.27 -2.11
N TRP A 104 -5.75 5.47 -1.55
CA TRP A 104 -4.96 6.62 -2.00
C TRP A 104 -4.02 7.08 -0.89
N ARG A 105 -2.85 7.57 -1.28
CA ARG A 105 -1.84 8.08 -0.37
C ARG A 105 -1.69 9.59 -0.54
N ILE A 106 -1.56 10.30 0.57
CA ILE A 106 -1.09 11.69 0.61
C ILE A 106 0.44 11.60 0.65
N ASP A 107 1.08 12.00 -0.45
CA ASP A 107 2.53 11.98 -0.56
C ASP A 107 3.15 13.20 0.13
N ARG A 108 2.48 14.35 0.04
CA ARG A 108 2.96 15.60 0.63
C ARG A 108 1.87 16.64 0.82
N VAL A 109 1.97 17.40 1.89
CA VAL A 109 1.26 18.68 2.09
C VAL A 109 2.30 19.77 2.35
N LEU A 110 2.32 20.81 1.52
CA LEU A 110 3.19 21.98 1.65
C LEU A 110 2.33 23.20 1.92
N LEU A 111 2.72 24.00 2.91
CA LEU A 111 1.97 25.17 3.34
C LEU A 111 2.94 26.32 3.54
N GLU A 112 2.56 27.52 3.13
CA GLU A 112 3.36 28.72 3.32
C GLU A 112 3.50 29.06 4.81
N GLY A 113 4.70 29.45 5.26
CA GLY A 113 5.04 29.59 6.68
C GLY A 113 4.23 30.61 7.47
N GLY A 114 3.63 31.60 6.78
CA GLY A 114 2.75 32.62 7.38
C GLY A 114 1.25 32.34 7.24
N ALA A 115 0.87 31.25 6.60
CA ALA A 115 -0.52 30.92 6.33
C ALA A 115 -1.14 30.10 7.48
N ASP A 116 -2.47 30.12 7.60
CA ASP A 116 -3.19 29.23 8.53
C ASP A 116 -3.04 27.78 8.08
N LYS A 117 -2.00 27.11 8.59
CA LYS A 117 -1.64 25.74 8.19
C LYS A 117 -2.78 24.76 8.43
N GLN A 118 -3.50 24.91 9.54
CA GLN A 118 -4.60 24.02 9.91
C GLN A 118 -5.81 24.26 9.01
N GLY A 119 -6.20 25.52 8.80
CA GLY A 119 -7.33 25.88 7.95
C GLY A 119 -7.11 25.49 6.49
N ILE A 120 -6.00 25.93 5.89
CA ILE A 120 -5.69 25.68 4.47
C ILE A 120 -5.39 24.19 4.23
N GLY A 121 -4.62 23.56 5.11
CA GLY A 121 -4.36 22.12 5.05
C GLY A 121 -5.65 21.30 5.09
N SER A 122 -6.59 21.66 5.98
CA SER A 122 -7.89 20.98 6.07
C SER A 122 -8.74 21.18 4.82
N GLN A 123 -8.69 22.36 4.20
CA GLN A 123 -9.40 22.62 2.94
C GLN A 123 -8.80 21.80 1.78
N LEU A 124 -7.47 21.73 1.67
CA LEU A 124 -6.78 20.92 0.67
C LEU A 124 -7.11 19.42 0.81
N LEU A 125 -7.07 18.91 2.04
CA LEU A 125 -7.44 17.53 2.35
C LEU A 125 -8.90 17.25 2.00
N ARG A 126 -9.82 18.12 2.43
CA ARG A 126 -11.26 17.99 2.14
C ARG A 126 -11.53 17.97 0.63
N HIS A 127 -10.88 18.86 -0.13
CA HIS A 127 -11.01 18.88 -1.58
C HIS A 127 -10.57 17.55 -2.21
N CYS A 128 -9.48 16.95 -1.75
CA CYS A 128 -9.03 15.64 -2.23
C CYS A 128 -10.06 14.54 -1.91
N PHE A 129 -10.62 14.54 -0.70
CA PHE A 129 -11.63 13.56 -0.29
C PHE A 129 -12.93 13.66 -1.10
N GLU A 130 -13.29 14.85 -1.55
CA GLU A 130 -14.50 15.11 -2.34
C GLU A 130 -14.29 14.91 -3.84
N SER A 131 -13.11 15.25 -4.36
CA SER A 131 -12.81 15.17 -5.80
C SER A 131 -12.47 13.75 -6.27
N ILE A 132 -11.86 12.93 -5.41
CA ILE A 132 -11.43 11.57 -5.76
C ILE A 132 -12.45 10.55 -5.26
N LEU A 133 -13.49 10.33 -6.06
CA LEU A 133 -14.62 9.45 -5.74
C LEU A 133 -14.25 7.96 -5.66
N GLU A 134 -13.15 7.56 -6.31
CA GLU A 134 -12.66 6.17 -6.28
C GLU A 134 -12.02 5.81 -4.92
N ALA A 135 -11.54 6.82 -4.19
CA ALA A 135 -10.82 6.64 -2.93
C ALA A 135 -11.78 6.24 -1.80
N ARG A 136 -11.69 5.00 -1.35
CA ARG A 136 -12.38 4.47 -0.16
C ARG A 136 -11.55 4.68 1.10
N THR A 137 -10.23 4.60 0.96
CA THR A 137 -9.30 4.71 2.07
C THR A 137 -8.17 5.67 1.71
N TRP A 138 -7.80 6.50 2.66
CA TRP A 138 -6.68 7.43 2.57
C TRP A 138 -5.58 7.00 3.53
N LEU A 139 -4.36 7.05 3.05
CA LEU A 139 -3.13 6.73 3.75
C LEU A 139 -2.20 7.93 3.76
N LEU A 140 -1.41 8.05 4.80
CA LEU A 140 -0.30 8.98 4.84
C LEU A 140 0.78 8.45 5.77
N GLU A 141 1.97 8.99 5.60
CA GLU A 141 3.10 8.77 6.47
C GLU A 141 3.60 10.13 6.95
N VAL A 142 3.79 10.29 8.26
CA VAL A 142 4.19 11.54 8.89
C VAL A 142 5.25 11.30 9.95
N ASN A 143 6.26 12.16 10.01
CA ASN A 143 7.29 12.07 11.04
C ASN A 143 6.66 12.31 12.43
N ILE A 144 7.02 11.50 13.42
CA ILE A 144 6.43 11.60 14.77
C ILE A 144 6.80 12.92 15.45
N ASN A 145 7.92 13.53 15.07
CA ASN A 145 8.36 14.82 15.59
C ASN A 145 7.62 16.02 14.98
N ASP A 146 6.88 15.83 13.88
CA ASP A 146 6.09 16.90 13.24
C ASP A 146 4.69 16.99 13.88
N ILE A 147 4.63 17.68 15.03
CA ILE A 147 3.41 17.84 15.83
C ILE A 147 2.33 18.62 15.05
N GLU A 148 2.71 19.59 14.21
CA GLU A 148 1.76 20.39 13.44
C GLU A 148 1.06 19.56 12.35
N ALA A 149 1.84 18.77 11.60
CA ALA A 149 1.29 17.85 10.60
C ALA A 149 0.43 16.76 11.26
N LEU A 150 0.88 16.18 12.37
CA LEU A 150 0.10 15.22 13.15
C LEU A 150 -1.24 15.82 13.62
N ALA A 151 -1.23 17.06 14.11
CA ALA A 151 -2.45 17.76 14.51
C ALA A 151 -3.40 17.96 13.32
N LEU A 152 -2.88 18.38 12.16
CA LEU A 152 -3.65 18.54 10.93
C LEU A 152 -4.36 17.24 10.52
N TYR A 153 -3.62 16.13 10.49
CA TYR A 153 -4.17 14.84 10.08
C TYR A 153 -5.17 14.30 11.10
N ARG A 154 -4.90 14.41 12.41
CA ARG A 154 -5.85 13.99 13.45
C ARG A 154 -7.15 14.79 13.41
N GLN A 155 -7.07 16.11 13.23
CA GLN A 155 -8.26 16.97 13.08
C GLN A 155 -9.09 16.59 11.84
N ASN A 156 -8.44 16.09 10.79
CA ASN A 156 -9.09 15.60 9.58
C ASN A 156 -9.43 14.10 9.66
N GLY A 157 -9.50 13.51 10.85
CA GLY A 157 -10.04 12.17 11.07
C GLY A 157 -9.11 11.01 10.68
N PHE A 158 -7.81 11.26 10.51
CA PHE A 158 -6.83 10.18 10.37
C PHE A 158 -6.55 9.51 11.72
N GLN A 159 -6.48 8.19 11.69
CA GLN A 159 -6.19 7.33 12.83
C GLN A 159 -4.83 6.65 12.61
N ARG A 160 -4.11 6.41 13.71
CA ARG A 160 -2.84 5.65 13.69
C ARG A 160 -3.10 4.23 13.17
N LEU A 161 -2.23 3.76 12.27
CA LEU A 161 -2.29 2.42 11.70
C LEU A 161 -1.08 1.57 12.12
N ALA A 162 0.13 2.09 11.91
CA ALA A 162 1.38 1.41 12.20
C ALA A 162 2.50 2.45 12.36
N GLU A 163 3.55 2.11 13.09
CA GLU A 163 4.82 2.86 13.11
C GLU A 163 5.82 2.26 12.14
N MET A 164 6.63 3.12 11.52
CA MET A 164 7.73 2.73 10.65
C MET A 164 9.03 3.31 11.19
N THR A 165 10.05 2.47 11.25
CA THR A 165 11.42 2.85 11.57
C THR A 165 12.29 2.67 10.33
N TYR A 166 12.96 3.73 9.91
CA TYR A 166 13.94 3.69 8.85
C TYR A 166 15.32 3.47 9.43
N TRP A 167 15.99 2.46 8.92
CA TRP A 167 17.30 2.02 9.35
C TRP A 167 18.32 2.26 8.25
N GLU A 168 19.55 2.53 8.65
CA GLU A 168 20.71 2.63 7.77
C GLU A 168 21.80 1.71 8.29
N ILE A 169 22.19 0.77 7.45
CA ILE A 169 23.36 -0.08 7.64
C ILE A 169 24.55 0.65 7.02
N GLU A 170 25.58 0.92 7.81
CA GLU A 170 26.77 1.62 7.35
C GLU A 170 27.58 0.77 6.36
N PRO A 171 28.35 1.42 5.45
CA PRO A 171 29.15 0.69 4.46
C PRO A 171 30.09 -0.34 5.08
N GLU A 172 30.70 -0.04 6.22
CA GLU A 172 31.63 -0.93 6.93
C GLU A 172 30.92 -2.20 7.38
N LEU A 173 29.74 -2.05 7.98
CA LEU A 173 28.91 -3.16 8.43
C LEU A 173 28.39 -4.00 7.25
N LEU A 174 28.09 -3.37 6.11
CA LEU A 174 27.74 -4.11 4.89
C LEU A 174 28.89 -4.97 4.38
N VAL A 175 30.13 -4.51 4.47
CA VAL A 175 31.30 -5.33 4.10
C VAL A 175 31.42 -6.54 5.02
N GLU A 176 31.19 -6.38 6.32
CA GLU A 176 31.17 -7.50 7.28
C GLU A 176 30.05 -8.50 6.97
N LEU A 177 28.82 -8.02 6.76
CA LEU A 177 27.67 -8.87 6.44
C LEU A 177 27.84 -9.63 5.11
N ALA A 178 28.55 -9.05 4.15
CA ALA A 178 28.83 -9.68 2.86
C ALA A 178 29.82 -10.84 2.94
N GLN A 179 30.59 -10.97 4.03
CA GLN A 179 31.51 -12.09 4.24
C GLN A 179 30.78 -13.39 4.58
N ALA A 180 29.57 -13.30 5.12
CA ALA A 180 28.75 -14.48 5.40
C ALA A 180 28.20 -15.07 4.09
N GLU A 181 28.30 -16.40 3.96
CA GLU A 181 27.66 -17.12 2.86
C GLU A 181 26.20 -17.40 3.23
N PRO A 182 25.22 -16.78 2.54
CA PRO A 182 23.83 -16.89 2.91
C PRO A 182 23.26 -18.23 2.47
N ASP A 183 22.60 -18.94 3.39
CA ASP A 183 21.87 -20.18 3.11
C ASP A 183 20.43 -19.86 2.70
N LEU A 184 20.26 -19.59 1.40
CA LEU A 184 18.98 -19.27 0.78
C LEU A 184 18.56 -20.37 -0.20
N PRO A 185 17.95 -21.47 0.30
CA PRO A 185 17.51 -22.54 -0.58
C PRO A 185 16.45 -22.04 -1.55
N ASN A 186 16.65 -22.31 -2.85
CA ASN A 186 15.74 -21.91 -3.94
C ASN A 186 15.45 -20.40 -3.99
N LEU A 187 16.51 -19.59 -3.93
CA LEU A 187 16.41 -18.19 -4.31
C LEU A 187 16.11 -18.07 -5.82
N LEU A 188 14.96 -17.51 -6.15
CA LEU A 188 14.47 -17.36 -7.52
C LEU A 188 14.28 -15.89 -7.89
N PRO A 189 14.52 -15.51 -9.17
CA PRO A 189 14.21 -14.17 -9.65
C PRO A 189 12.69 -13.96 -9.67
N VAL A 190 12.27 -12.74 -9.36
CA VAL A 190 10.85 -12.38 -9.33
C VAL A 190 10.29 -12.27 -10.74
N SER A 191 9.20 -12.97 -11.02
CA SER A 191 8.46 -12.85 -12.28
C SER A 191 6.98 -12.51 -12.05
N ASN A 192 6.29 -12.12 -13.12
CA ASN A 192 4.84 -11.89 -13.09
C ASN A 192 4.01 -13.13 -12.77
N ALA A 193 4.57 -14.33 -12.94
CA ALA A 193 3.92 -15.59 -12.56
C ALA A 193 3.87 -15.75 -11.03
N ASP A 194 4.85 -15.19 -10.32
CA ASP A 194 5.03 -15.35 -8.87
C ASP A 194 4.22 -14.36 -8.05
N ALA A 195 3.50 -13.45 -8.71
CA ALA A 195 2.68 -12.41 -8.07
C ALA A 195 1.69 -12.97 -7.03
N GLN A 196 1.18 -14.18 -7.23
CA GLN A 196 0.30 -14.83 -6.26
C GLN A 196 1.05 -15.27 -4.99
N LEU A 197 2.28 -15.80 -5.14
CA LEU A 197 3.13 -16.19 -4.02
C LEU A 197 3.56 -14.97 -3.21
N LEU A 198 3.93 -13.88 -3.91
CA LEU A 198 4.29 -12.62 -3.26
C LEU A 198 3.09 -11.99 -2.52
N TYR A 199 1.90 -12.05 -3.10
CA TYR A 199 0.68 -11.58 -2.43
C TYR A 199 0.38 -12.37 -1.15
N GLN A 200 0.60 -13.69 -1.16
CA GLN A 200 0.43 -14.54 0.02
C GLN A 200 1.46 -14.21 1.10
N LEU A 201 2.72 -14.00 0.71
CA LEU A 201 3.78 -13.58 1.63
C LEU A 201 3.50 -12.21 2.26
N ASP A 202 3.13 -11.22 1.46
CA ASP A 202 2.76 -9.87 1.92
C ASP A 202 1.60 -9.96 2.92
N THR A 203 0.55 -10.72 2.57
CA THR A 203 -0.60 -11.00 3.43
C THR A 203 -0.22 -11.67 4.75
N ALA A 204 0.68 -12.65 4.73
CA ALA A 204 1.10 -13.38 5.93
C ALA A 204 1.98 -12.52 6.85
N SER A 205 2.70 -11.54 6.27
CA SER A 205 3.61 -10.64 6.98
C SER A 205 2.95 -9.41 7.60
N MET A 206 1.63 -9.22 7.40
CA MET A 206 0.91 -8.02 7.83
C MET A 206 -0.31 -8.34 8.71
N PRO A 207 -0.60 -7.51 9.73
CA PRO A 207 -1.83 -7.61 10.51
C PRO A 207 -3.09 -7.40 9.66
N PRO A 208 -4.23 -8.01 10.03
CA PRO A 208 -5.48 -7.90 9.27
C PRO A 208 -5.95 -6.46 9.04
N LEU A 209 -5.78 -5.57 10.02
CA LEU A 209 -6.18 -4.16 9.91
C LEU A 209 -5.36 -3.42 8.85
N VAL A 210 -4.03 -3.61 8.85
CA VAL A 210 -3.12 -3.02 7.86
C VAL A 210 -3.46 -3.54 6.47
N ARG A 211 -3.66 -4.86 6.34
CA ARG A 211 -4.05 -5.49 5.09
C ARG A 211 -5.34 -4.92 4.52
N GLN A 212 -6.36 -4.73 5.35
CA GLN A 212 -7.64 -4.16 4.92
C GLN A 212 -7.49 -2.73 4.43
N VAL A 213 -6.71 -1.91 5.12
CA VAL A 213 -6.47 -0.51 4.75
C VAL A 213 -5.68 -0.41 3.44
N PHE A 214 -4.68 -1.26 3.26
CA PHE A 214 -3.84 -1.29 2.05
C PHE A 214 -4.61 -1.81 0.84
N ASP A 215 -5.59 -2.71 1.05
CA ASP A 215 -6.47 -3.29 0.02
C ASP A 215 -5.68 -3.76 -1.23
N ARG A 216 -4.53 -4.39 -0.99
CA ARG A 216 -3.65 -4.92 -2.03
C ARG A 216 -4.22 -6.20 -2.61
N ASN A 217 -3.98 -6.40 -3.89
CA ASN A 217 -4.38 -7.55 -4.68
C ASN A 217 -3.20 -8.14 -5.44
N THR A 218 -3.34 -9.38 -5.94
CA THR A 218 -2.32 -10.04 -6.78
C THR A 218 -1.86 -9.19 -7.97
N ARG A 219 -2.72 -8.32 -8.51
CA ARG A 219 -2.40 -7.43 -9.64
C ARG A 219 -1.42 -6.31 -9.28
N ASP A 220 -1.27 -5.99 -8.00
CA ASP A 220 -0.34 -4.97 -7.50
C ASP A 220 1.11 -5.49 -7.52
N PHE A 221 1.30 -6.80 -7.38
CA PHE A 221 2.61 -7.47 -7.45
C PHE A 221 3.04 -7.80 -8.88
N LYS A 222 2.19 -7.50 -9.88
CA LYS A 222 2.54 -7.66 -11.30
C LYS A 222 3.19 -6.39 -11.83
N THR A 223 4.42 -6.50 -12.31
CA THR A 223 5.04 -5.47 -13.12
C THR A 223 4.24 -5.32 -14.41
N SER A 224 3.52 -4.21 -14.55
CA SER A 224 2.89 -3.85 -15.81
C SER A 224 3.99 -3.70 -16.88
N LEU A 225 3.77 -4.16 -18.11
CA LEU A 225 4.74 -4.03 -19.21
C LEU A 225 5.17 -2.55 -19.43
N PHE A 226 4.25 -1.61 -19.17
CA PHE A 226 4.54 -0.17 -19.15
C PHE A 226 5.31 0.27 -17.89
N GLY A 227 5.09 -0.37 -16.74
CA GLY A 227 5.86 -0.15 -15.50
C GLY A 227 7.31 -0.57 -15.68
N ALA A 228 7.55 -1.77 -16.23
CA ALA A 228 8.90 -2.25 -16.57
C ALA A 228 9.60 -1.35 -17.60
N LEU A 229 8.88 -0.80 -18.58
CA LEU A 229 9.44 0.16 -19.54
C LEU A 229 9.77 1.51 -18.88
N MET A 230 8.90 2.01 -18.00
CA MET A 230 9.18 3.24 -17.23
C MET A 230 10.30 3.06 -16.22
N ASP A 231 10.40 1.89 -15.59
CA ASP A 231 11.48 1.53 -14.70
C ASP A 231 12.78 1.36 -15.49
N ALA A 232 12.76 0.78 -16.69
CA ALA A 232 13.92 0.72 -17.57
C ALA A 232 14.38 2.13 -18.03
N VAL A 233 13.44 3.02 -18.38
CA VAL A 233 13.77 4.42 -18.72
C VAL A 233 14.27 5.16 -17.48
N LYS A 234 13.67 4.93 -16.30
CA LYS A 234 14.11 5.51 -15.03
C LYS A 234 15.51 5.00 -14.70
N GLN A 235 15.75 3.69 -14.66
CA GLN A 235 17.05 3.05 -14.46
C GLN A 235 18.12 3.53 -15.44
N TRP A 236 17.76 3.75 -16.72
CA TRP A 236 18.68 4.31 -17.70
C TRP A 236 19.02 5.78 -17.45
N VAL A 237 18.04 6.58 -17.02
CA VAL A 237 18.19 8.01 -16.74
C VAL A 237 18.83 8.27 -15.36
N THR A 238 18.52 7.47 -14.34
CA THR A 238 19.04 7.57 -12.96
C THR A 238 20.26 6.70 -12.71
N LYS A 239 20.67 5.83 -13.66
CA LYS A 239 21.74 4.84 -13.50
C LYS A 239 21.59 3.98 -12.23
N THR A 240 20.37 3.75 -11.79
CA THR A 240 20.07 2.89 -10.64
C THR A 240 19.77 1.48 -11.13
N GLU A 241 20.27 0.46 -10.44
CA GLU A 241 19.99 -0.94 -10.75
C GLU A 241 19.00 -1.50 -9.73
N VAL A 242 18.01 -2.26 -10.19
CA VAL A 242 17.01 -2.86 -9.30
C VAL A 242 17.11 -4.37 -9.41
N VAL A 243 17.42 -5.00 -8.28
CA VAL A 243 17.51 -6.46 -8.16
C VAL A 243 16.44 -6.94 -7.20
N SER A 244 15.70 -7.96 -7.58
CA SER A 244 14.63 -8.53 -6.75
C SER A 244 14.65 -10.05 -6.81
N GLY A 245 14.47 -10.68 -5.66
CA GLY A 245 14.45 -12.13 -5.52
C GLY A 245 13.47 -12.57 -4.43
N TYR A 246 13.05 -13.83 -4.49
CA TYR A 246 12.25 -14.44 -3.45
C TYR A 246 12.75 -15.85 -3.13
N VAL A 247 12.56 -16.27 -1.89
CA VAL A 247 12.95 -17.58 -1.38
C VAL A 247 11.72 -18.49 -1.43
N PHE A 248 11.82 -19.58 -2.18
CA PHE A 248 10.73 -20.53 -2.34
C PHE A 248 10.92 -21.76 -1.46
N GLU A 249 9.89 -22.12 -0.70
CA GLU A 249 9.86 -23.35 0.08
C GLU A 249 9.08 -24.46 -0.65
N PRO A 250 9.74 -25.54 -1.11
CA PRO A 250 9.09 -26.58 -1.90
C PRO A 250 8.00 -27.35 -1.14
N GLN A 251 8.17 -27.51 0.18
CA GLN A 251 7.24 -28.30 1.01
C GLN A 251 5.86 -27.66 1.09
N ARG A 252 5.81 -26.34 1.34
CA ARG A 252 4.56 -25.57 1.44
C ARG A 252 4.13 -24.95 0.12
N LYS A 253 4.99 -25.02 -0.91
CA LYS A 253 4.82 -24.35 -2.21
C LYS A 253 4.51 -22.85 -2.03
N ALA A 254 5.24 -22.22 -1.11
CA ALA A 254 5.01 -20.83 -0.70
C ALA A 254 6.30 -20.01 -0.80
N ALA A 255 6.16 -18.71 -1.05
CA ALA A 255 7.26 -17.77 -0.86
C ALA A 255 7.39 -17.49 0.65
N ILE A 256 8.59 -17.66 1.19
CA ILE A 256 8.88 -17.46 2.63
C ILE A 256 9.70 -16.21 2.90
N GLY A 257 10.35 -15.66 1.86
CA GLY A 257 11.08 -14.40 1.91
C GLY A 257 11.07 -13.70 0.55
N TYR A 258 11.11 -12.39 0.55
CA TYR A 258 11.19 -11.53 -0.62
C TYR A 258 12.10 -10.35 -0.31
N PHE A 259 12.95 -10.01 -1.26
CA PHE A 259 13.72 -8.78 -1.21
C PHE A 259 13.70 -8.06 -2.55
N GLN A 260 13.85 -6.75 -2.47
CA GLN A 260 14.11 -5.89 -3.61
C GLN A 260 15.10 -4.82 -3.17
N VAL A 261 16.17 -4.62 -3.93
CA VAL A 261 17.18 -3.61 -3.66
C VAL A 261 17.32 -2.69 -4.86
N GLN A 262 17.41 -1.39 -4.58
CA GLN A 262 17.73 -0.33 -5.53
C GLN A 262 19.15 0.14 -5.22
N LEU A 263 20.04 -0.08 -6.17
CA LEU A 263 21.47 0.18 -6.06
C LEU A 263 21.79 1.40 -6.91
N ASP A 264 22.60 2.31 -6.39
CA ASP A 264 23.08 3.48 -7.11
C ASP A 264 24.46 3.20 -7.71
N ARG A 265 24.60 3.33 -9.04
CA ARG A 265 25.88 3.10 -9.71
C ARG A 265 26.85 4.27 -9.57
N LYS A 266 26.39 5.44 -9.12
CA LYS A 266 27.24 6.64 -9.06
C LYS A 266 27.85 6.93 -7.70
N GLY A 267 27.35 6.32 -6.63
CA GLY A 267 27.83 6.66 -5.30
C GLY A 267 27.23 7.95 -4.71
N GLU A 268 26.16 8.49 -5.30
CA GLU A 268 25.56 9.77 -4.87
C GLU A 268 24.52 9.58 -3.74
N VAL A 269 23.75 8.48 -3.76
CA VAL A 269 22.65 8.22 -2.81
C VAL A 269 22.77 6.81 -2.22
N PRO A 270 22.55 6.61 -0.90
CA PRO A 270 22.57 5.28 -0.29
C PRO A 270 21.60 4.32 -0.98
N HIS A 271 21.94 3.03 -0.98
CA HIS A 271 21.10 1.97 -1.51
C HIS A 271 19.81 1.85 -0.70
N VAL A 272 18.72 1.41 -1.34
CA VAL A 272 17.43 1.25 -0.67
C VAL A 272 16.91 -0.17 -0.89
N ALA A 273 16.67 -0.89 0.20
CA ALA A 273 16.10 -2.23 0.18
C ALA A 273 14.71 -2.29 0.80
N THR A 274 13.85 -3.10 0.19
CA THR A 274 12.60 -3.60 0.77
C THR A 274 12.77 -5.07 1.06
N LEU A 275 12.40 -5.47 2.28
CA LEU A 275 12.48 -6.84 2.75
C LEU A 275 11.12 -7.28 3.26
N THR A 276 10.73 -8.51 2.98
CA THR A 276 9.50 -9.10 3.51
C THR A 276 9.78 -10.57 3.81
N VAL A 277 9.55 -10.97 5.06
CA VAL A 277 9.81 -12.32 5.54
C VAL A 277 8.53 -12.83 6.18
N HIS A 278 8.22 -14.10 5.95
CA HIS A 278 7.07 -14.72 6.59
C HIS A 278 7.36 -14.84 8.10
N PRO A 279 6.41 -14.49 9.00
CA PRO A 279 6.64 -14.51 10.45
C PRO A 279 7.06 -15.86 11.06
N ALA A 280 6.94 -16.97 10.31
CA ALA A 280 7.34 -18.30 10.75
C ALA A 280 8.80 -18.64 10.37
N TYR A 281 9.45 -17.78 9.59
CA TYR A 281 10.77 -17.98 9.00
C TYR A 281 11.69 -16.78 9.31
N THR A 282 11.57 -16.20 10.51
CA THR A 282 12.34 -15.03 10.93
C THR A 282 13.86 -15.24 10.92
N TRP A 283 14.30 -16.51 10.97
CA TRP A 283 15.69 -16.89 10.76
C TRP A 283 16.27 -16.44 9.40
N LEU A 284 15.41 -16.16 8.39
CA LEU A 284 15.84 -15.67 7.09
C LEU A 284 16.37 -14.22 7.10
N TYR A 285 16.11 -13.43 8.15
CA TYR A 285 16.58 -12.03 8.19
C TYR A 285 18.10 -11.90 8.00
N PRO A 286 18.94 -12.61 8.77
CA PRO A 286 20.38 -12.64 8.52
C PRO A 286 20.75 -13.07 7.10
N GLU A 287 20.19 -14.17 6.61
CA GLU A 287 20.54 -14.72 5.30
C GLU A 287 20.22 -13.75 4.16
N LEU A 288 19.04 -13.11 4.21
CA LEU A 288 18.62 -12.13 3.21
C LEU A 288 19.45 -10.84 3.30
N LEU A 289 19.82 -10.40 4.50
CA LEU A 289 20.65 -9.20 4.67
C LEU A 289 22.10 -9.44 4.22
N SER A 290 22.67 -10.63 4.47
CA SER A 290 23.95 -11.03 3.90
C SER A 290 23.91 -11.11 2.38
N GLN A 291 22.83 -11.64 1.80
CA GLN A 291 22.65 -11.64 0.35
C GLN A 291 22.55 -10.22 -0.23
N LEU A 292 21.80 -9.33 0.42
CA LEU A 292 21.70 -7.91 0.03
C LEU A 292 23.07 -7.21 0.12
N ALA A 293 23.83 -7.47 1.18
CA ALA A 293 25.16 -6.94 1.37
C ALA A 293 26.13 -7.42 0.27
N ARG A 294 26.08 -8.71 -0.11
CA ARG A 294 26.85 -9.26 -1.23
C ARG A 294 26.51 -8.59 -2.57
N ILE A 295 25.22 -8.39 -2.84
CA ILE A 295 24.78 -7.69 -4.07
C ILE A 295 25.29 -6.23 -4.07
N ALA A 296 25.31 -5.57 -2.91
CA ALA A 296 25.79 -4.19 -2.79
C ALA A 296 27.32 -4.05 -2.98
N GLN A 297 28.12 -5.10 -2.75
CA GLN A 297 29.59 -5.06 -2.94
C GLN A 297 30.01 -4.79 -4.40
N ASP A 298 29.16 -5.13 -5.37
CA ASP A 298 29.43 -4.88 -6.78
C ASP A 298 29.26 -3.40 -7.18
N PHE A 299 28.84 -2.55 -6.23
CA PHE A 299 28.53 -1.14 -6.42
C PHE A 299 29.41 -0.25 -5.51
N PRO A 300 29.46 1.08 -5.73
CA PRO A 300 30.23 1.98 -4.87
C PRO A 300 29.87 1.81 -3.39
N GLN A 301 30.88 1.92 -2.50
CA GLN A 301 30.68 1.76 -1.06
C GLN A 301 29.71 2.82 -0.52
N GLN A 302 28.51 2.39 -0.17
CA GLN A 302 27.42 3.21 0.32
C GLN A 302 26.62 2.47 1.39
N GLY A 303 25.92 3.22 2.24
CA GLY A 303 25.01 2.64 3.21
C GLY A 303 23.78 2.02 2.55
N LEU A 304 23.15 1.07 3.24
CA LEU A 304 21.90 0.43 2.82
C LEU A 304 20.77 0.86 3.75
N GLN A 305 19.74 1.45 3.18
CA GLN A 305 18.54 1.88 3.89
C GLN A 305 17.43 0.88 3.74
N LEU A 306 16.71 0.64 4.83
CA LEU A 306 15.61 -0.30 4.90
C LEU A 306 14.56 0.18 5.88
N ALA A 307 13.31 -0.11 5.57
CA ALA A 307 12.18 0.20 6.44
C ALA A 307 11.77 -1.05 7.24
N SER A 308 11.47 -0.84 8.52
CA SER A 308 10.85 -1.82 9.38
C SER A 308 9.56 -1.26 9.95
N SER A 309 8.53 -2.09 10.07
CA SER A 309 7.27 -1.74 10.71
C SER A 309 7.21 -2.30 12.13
N ASP A 310 6.43 -1.67 13.01
CA ASP A 310 6.19 -2.12 14.38
C ASP A 310 5.69 -3.57 14.52
N TYR A 311 4.90 -4.06 13.56
CA TYR A 311 4.41 -5.44 13.52
C TYR A 311 5.43 -6.47 13.01
N GLN A 312 6.68 -6.07 12.76
CA GLN A 312 7.80 -6.94 12.36
C GLN A 312 8.95 -6.81 13.38
N ALA A 313 8.65 -7.07 14.64
CA ALA A 313 9.56 -6.85 15.77
C ALA A 313 10.89 -7.60 15.62
N GLU A 314 10.88 -8.82 15.06
CA GLU A 314 12.09 -9.63 14.89
C GLU A 314 13.06 -9.01 13.88
N ARG A 315 12.56 -8.22 12.94
CA ARG A 315 13.41 -7.44 12.03
C ARG A 315 14.09 -6.31 12.78
N GLU A 316 13.34 -5.54 13.57
CA GLU A 316 13.91 -4.44 14.36
C GLU A 316 14.96 -4.95 15.33
N GLU A 317 14.66 -6.04 16.05
CA GLU A 317 15.61 -6.67 16.98
C GLU A 317 16.89 -7.13 16.26
N TYR A 318 16.76 -7.74 15.07
CA TYR A 318 17.93 -8.15 14.30
C TYR A 318 18.76 -6.94 13.84
N LEU A 319 18.12 -5.87 13.37
CA LEU A 319 18.80 -4.64 12.92
C LEU A 319 19.52 -3.93 14.06
N GLU A 320 18.92 -3.90 15.26
CA GLU A 320 19.57 -3.40 16.46
C GLU A 320 20.78 -4.23 16.83
N ARG A 321 20.63 -5.56 16.79
CA ARG A 321 21.71 -6.49 17.14
C ARG A 321 22.94 -6.36 16.25
N ILE A 322 22.75 -6.12 14.95
CA ILE A 322 23.86 -5.89 14.02
C ILE A 322 24.43 -4.47 14.10
N GLY A 323 23.82 -3.57 14.88
CA GLY A 323 24.30 -2.19 15.04
C GLY A 323 23.83 -1.22 13.95
N ALA A 324 22.74 -1.51 13.25
CA ALA A 324 22.17 -0.58 12.28
C ALA A 324 21.66 0.70 12.96
N LYS A 325 21.79 1.84 12.28
CA LYS A 325 21.41 3.16 12.83
C LYS A 325 19.96 3.50 12.48
N ARG A 326 19.17 3.90 13.49
CA ARG A 326 17.83 4.48 13.27
C ARG A 326 17.98 5.89 12.70
N VAL A 327 17.49 6.09 11.49
CA VAL A 327 17.54 7.37 10.77
C VAL A 327 16.28 8.19 11.03
N GLU A 328 15.13 7.55 10.95
CA GLU A 328 13.84 8.22 11.00
C GLU A 328 12.78 7.30 11.58
N HIS A 329 11.78 7.91 12.22
CA HIS A 329 10.65 7.20 12.79
C HIS A 329 9.36 7.94 12.43
N THR A 330 8.46 7.25 11.75
CA THR A 330 7.26 7.82 11.16
C THR A 330 6.02 7.04 11.58
N LEU A 331 4.87 7.69 11.48
CA LEU A 331 3.57 7.14 11.76
C LEU A 331 2.79 6.99 10.46
N ILE A 332 2.40 5.76 10.14
CA ILE A 332 1.39 5.52 9.12
C ILE A 332 0.03 5.79 9.74
N MET A 333 -0.73 6.66 9.09
CA MET A 333 -2.10 6.97 9.47
C MET A 333 -3.06 6.65 8.34
N SER A 334 -4.29 6.30 8.70
CA SER A 334 -5.34 5.95 7.75
C SER A 334 -6.66 6.64 8.07
N ARG A 335 -7.46 6.87 7.03
CA ARG A 335 -8.83 7.35 7.14
C ARG A 335 -9.70 6.64 6.12
N SER A 336 -10.78 6.01 6.57
CA SER A 336 -11.84 5.55 5.67
C SER A 336 -12.73 6.72 5.26
N VAL A 337 -13.01 6.85 3.97
CA VAL A 337 -14.01 7.78 3.44
C VAL A 337 -15.24 6.96 3.07
N TRP A 338 -16.29 7.13 3.87
CA TRP A 338 -17.61 6.68 3.46
C TRP A 338 -18.15 7.68 2.44
N HIS A 339 -17.92 7.40 1.16
CA HIS A 339 -18.80 7.98 0.16
C HIS A 339 -20.19 7.46 0.51
N LYS A 340 -21.08 8.36 0.96
CA LYS A 340 -22.50 8.08 0.77
C LYS A 340 -22.60 7.89 -0.73
N LEU A 341 -22.66 6.63 -1.16
CA LEU A 341 -23.42 6.25 -2.32
C LEU A 341 -24.78 6.89 -2.04
N ARG A 342 -24.96 8.14 -2.46
CA ARG A 342 -26.14 8.45 -3.23
C ARG A 342 -26.04 7.38 -4.31
N GLU A 343 -26.73 6.28 -4.07
CA GLU A 343 -27.79 5.84 -4.95
C GLU A 343 -28.38 7.11 -5.57
N SER A 344 -27.64 7.70 -6.51
CA SER A 344 -28.21 8.23 -7.70
C SER A 344 -28.93 7.01 -8.21
N LYS A 345 -30.19 6.91 -7.78
CA LYS A 345 -31.30 6.69 -8.66
C LYS A 345 -30.73 6.33 -10.03
N PHE A 346 -30.87 5.07 -10.38
CA PHE A 346 -31.35 4.74 -11.70
C PHE A 346 -32.49 5.74 -12.02
N VAL A 347 -32.14 6.97 -12.41
CA VAL A 347 -33.03 7.94 -13.01
C VAL A 347 -33.15 7.41 -14.42
N SER A 348 -34.07 6.47 -14.57
CA SER A 348 -34.78 6.15 -15.80
C SER A 348 -33.90 5.81 -17.00
N LEU A 349 -33.27 4.63 -16.98
CA LEU A 349 -33.05 3.85 -18.20
C LEU A 349 -34.05 2.68 -18.34
N GLU A 350 -35.14 2.69 -17.55
CA GLU A 350 -36.32 1.84 -17.82
C GLU A 350 -37.24 2.42 -18.92
N GLY A 351 -36.90 3.60 -19.47
CA GLY A 351 -37.73 4.30 -20.46
C GLY A 351 -37.19 4.35 -21.89
N ILE A 352 -35.98 3.83 -22.18
CA ILE A 352 -35.48 3.82 -23.55
C ILE A 352 -35.69 2.44 -24.17
N GLN A 353 -36.88 2.26 -24.75
CA GLN A 353 -37.27 1.16 -25.63
C GLN A 353 -36.37 1.13 -26.88
N TRP A 354 -35.13 0.67 -26.75
CA TRP A 354 -34.27 0.36 -27.91
C TRP A 354 -34.61 -0.99 -28.56
N THR A 355 -35.64 -1.69 -28.07
CA THR A 355 -36.02 -3.02 -28.56
C THR A 355 -36.91 -2.97 -29.81
N ASP A 356 -37.57 -1.83 -30.10
CA ASP A 356 -38.54 -1.76 -31.20
C ASP A 356 -37.96 -1.36 -32.57
N MET A 357 -36.68 -0.96 -32.66
CA MET A 357 -36.03 -0.64 -33.95
C MET A 357 -35.20 -1.77 -34.55
N LEU A 358 -35.05 -2.92 -33.88
CA LEU A 358 -34.27 -4.06 -34.39
C LEU A 358 -35.12 -5.26 -34.85
N GLN A 359 -36.43 -5.08 -35.07
CA GLN A 359 -37.29 -6.13 -35.62
C GLN A 359 -37.15 -6.34 -37.15
N GLY A 360 -36.30 -5.56 -37.83
CA GLY A 360 -36.12 -5.61 -39.28
C GLY A 360 -35.15 -6.66 -39.83
N LEU A 361 -34.49 -7.48 -38.99
CA LEU A 361 -33.47 -8.45 -39.42
C LEU A 361 -33.78 -9.89 -38.98
N GLN A 362 -35.03 -10.34 -39.09
CA GLN A 362 -35.34 -11.77 -39.00
C GLN A 362 -35.62 -12.36 -40.39
N PRO A 363 -34.87 -13.39 -40.84
CA PRO A 363 -35.13 -14.05 -42.10
C PRO A 363 -36.41 -14.90 -42.00
N ALA A 364 -37.34 -14.67 -42.94
CA ALA A 364 -38.61 -15.36 -43.03
C ALA A 364 -38.44 -16.87 -43.29
N ARG A 365 -38.88 -17.72 -42.35
CA ARG A 365 -39.27 -19.11 -42.65
C ARG A 365 -40.62 -19.43 -42.00
N LYS A 366 -41.53 -19.89 -42.86
CA LYS A 366 -42.93 -20.22 -42.57
C LYS A 366 -43.03 -21.42 -41.60
N PRO A 367 -43.94 -21.42 -40.61
CA PRO A 367 -44.24 -22.62 -39.84
C PRO A 367 -45.13 -23.57 -40.65
N ILE A 368 -44.78 -24.86 -40.61
CA ILE A 368 -45.56 -25.98 -41.16
C ILE A 368 -46.59 -26.41 -40.09
N PRO A 369 -47.89 -26.60 -40.44
CA PRO A 369 -48.95 -26.90 -39.46
C PRO A 369 -49.26 -28.40 -39.31
N GLY A 370 -49.71 -28.79 -38.11
CA GLY A 370 -50.44 -30.03 -37.82
C GLY A 370 -49.81 -30.88 -36.70
N GLY A 371 -50.48 -31.26 -35.61
CA GLY A 371 -51.86 -31.05 -35.16
C GLY A 371 -52.09 -31.66 -33.76
N MET A 372 -53.22 -31.30 -33.13
CA MET A 372 -54.05 -32.01 -32.11
C MET A 372 -53.32 -32.54 -30.84
N SER A 373 -53.80 -32.48 -29.58
CA SER A 373 -55.05 -32.14 -28.90
C SER A 373 -54.74 -32.15 -27.38
N TRP A 374 -55.04 -31.08 -26.63
CA TRP A 374 -56.08 -30.97 -25.57
C TRP A 374 -56.12 -32.01 -24.40
N ILE A 375 -56.08 -31.44 -23.17
CA ILE A 375 -56.65 -31.87 -21.86
C ILE A 375 -55.87 -32.95 -21.08
N GLN A 376 -55.12 -32.65 -20.00
CA GLN A 376 -55.48 -32.30 -18.59
C GLN A 376 -56.02 -33.50 -17.75
N PRO A 377 -56.03 -33.48 -16.39
CA PRO A 377 -54.97 -33.15 -15.42
C PRO A 377 -54.96 -34.09 -14.16
N GLY A 378 -53.89 -34.03 -13.35
CA GLY A 378 -53.97 -34.16 -11.88
C GLY A 378 -53.96 -35.56 -11.22
N LYS A 379 -53.03 -35.73 -10.26
CA LYS A 379 -53.29 -36.22 -8.87
C LYS A 379 -52.00 -36.26 -8.03
N SER A 380 -51.98 -35.48 -6.96
CA SER A 380 -51.36 -35.81 -5.65
C SER A 380 -52.54 -36.03 -4.66
N PRO A 381 -52.47 -36.81 -3.55
CA PRO A 381 -51.45 -36.72 -2.49
C PRO A 381 -51.12 -38.05 -1.71
N SER A 382 -50.28 -37.88 -0.67
CA SER A 382 -49.65 -38.71 0.42
C SER A 382 -50.53 -39.68 1.28
N PRO A 383 -50.11 -40.25 2.45
CA PRO A 383 -48.85 -40.89 2.97
C PRO A 383 -49.12 -42.26 3.72
N ASP A 384 -48.10 -42.78 4.45
CA ASP A 384 -48.10 -43.74 5.60
C ASP A 384 -47.54 -45.19 5.48
N ARG A 385 -46.78 -45.53 6.54
CA ARG A 385 -45.89 -46.68 6.91
C ARG A 385 -46.71 -47.91 7.46
N PRO A 386 -46.17 -48.99 8.12
CA PRO A 386 -44.82 -49.62 8.26
C PRO A 386 -44.74 -51.20 8.33
N GLN A 387 -43.50 -51.75 8.15
CA GLN A 387 -42.88 -53.01 8.74
C GLN A 387 -43.49 -54.42 8.47
N PRO A 388 -42.85 -55.61 8.80
CA PRO A 388 -41.61 -55.92 9.58
C PRO A 388 -40.70 -57.11 9.07
N SER A 389 -39.61 -57.37 9.84
CA SER A 389 -38.92 -58.68 10.08
C SER A 389 -38.01 -59.24 8.97
N LYS A 390 -36.89 -59.96 9.20
CA LYS A 390 -36.18 -60.56 10.35
C LYS A 390 -34.78 -60.98 9.81
N SER A 391 -33.66 -60.55 10.40
CA SER A 391 -32.76 -61.28 11.32
C SER A 391 -31.75 -62.26 10.67
N GLU A 392 -30.48 -61.83 10.60
CA GLU A 392 -29.27 -62.38 11.29
C GLU A 392 -29.24 -63.85 11.79
N PRO A 393 -28.05 -64.51 11.86
CA PRO A 393 -26.98 -64.22 12.84
C PRO A 393 -25.55 -64.24 12.23
N ILE A 394 -24.51 -63.52 12.70
CA ILE A 394 -23.81 -63.39 14.00
C ILE A 394 -23.10 -64.66 14.51
N ASN A 395 -21.75 -64.58 14.57
CA ASN A 395 -20.85 -64.91 15.72
C ASN A 395 -19.45 -64.38 15.36
N PHE A 396 -18.74 -63.49 16.06
CA PHE A 396 -18.32 -63.32 17.47
C PHE A 396 -17.38 -64.37 18.07
N SER A 397 -16.13 -63.94 18.33
CA SER A 397 -15.28 -64.23 19.51
C SER A 397 -14.13 -63.20 19.46
N VAL A 398 -14.00 -62.18 20.32
CA VAL A 398 -13.76 -62.07 21.78
C VAL A 398 -12.47 -62.77 22.24
N LYS A 399 -11.51 -61.95 22.71
CA LYS A 399 -10.78 -62.17 23.96
C LYS A 399 -10.27 -60.84 24.56
N ASN A 400 -10.74 -60.57 25.76
CA ASN A 400 -10.28 -59.56 26.72
C ASN A 400 -8.88 -59.91 27.26
N ASN A 401 -8.17 -58.90 27.78
CA ASN A 401 -7.79 -58.89 29.20
C ASN A 401 -7.54 -57.47 29.72
N ASN A 402 -8.24 -57.13 30.79
CA ASN A 402 -7.99 -56.05 31.74
C ASN A 402 -7.33 -56.69 32.98
N MET A 403 -6.44 -55.98 33.66
CA MET A 403 -6.29 -56.09 35.12
C MET A 403 -5.85 -54.75 35.71
N GLU A 404 -6.79 -54.15 36.46
CA GLU A 404 -6.71 -53.33 37.69
C GLU A 404 -5.50 -53.66 38.61
N ALA A 405 -5.04 -52.87 39.59
CA ALA A 405 -5.49 -51.65 40.30
C ALA A 405 -4.29 -51.17 41.18
N SER A 406 -4.01 -49.87 41.31
CA SER A 406 -4.31 -49.00 42.49
C SER A 406 -3.05 -48.41 43.16
N PRO A 407 -3.18 -47.30 43.92
CA PRO A 407 -2.11 -46.35 44.30
C PRO A 407 -1.72 -46.42 45.79
N ILE A 408 -0.61 -45.75 46.18
CA ILE A 408 -0.11 -45.37 47.53
C ILE A 408 1.30 -44.75 47.28
N SER A 409 1.84 -43.73 47.93
CA SER A 409 1.43 -42.69 48.89
C SER A 409 2.57 -41.66 48.97
N GLU A 410 2.25 -40.49 49.51
CA GLU A 410 3.19 -39.48 50.03
C GLU A 410 4.27 -40.06 50.97
N SER A 411 5.47 -39.47 50.91
CA SER A 411 6.26 -39.18 52.12
C SER A 411 7.21 -38.02 51.84
N ALA A 412 6.98 -36.93 52.58
CA ALA A 412 7.94 -35.85 52.79
C ALA A 412 9.10 -36.32 53.69
N ASP A 413 10.30 -35.79 53.43
CA ASP A 413 11.45 -35.55 54.32
C ASP A 413 12.70 -35.40 53.43
N ALA A 414 13.71 -34.58 53.65
CA ALA A 414 14.04 -33.54 54.61
C ALA A 414 15.16 -32.72 53.92
N GLN A 415 15.12 -31.40 53.98
CA GLN A 415 16.14 -30.57 54.65
C GLN A 415 17.55 -31.18 54.84
N GLN A 416 18.51 -30.37 54.40
CA GLN A 416 19.79 -30.02 55.04
C GLN A 416 21.10 -30.74 54.67
N GLU A 417 22.09 -29.85 54.46
CA GLU A 417 23.56 -29.97 54.61
C GLU A 417 24.36 -30.70 53.53
N LYS A 418 24.98 -29.96 52.60
CA LYS A 418 26.28 -29.28 52.82
C LYS A 418 26.60 -28.27 51.71
#